data_AF-A0A7C6NI14-F1
#
_entry.id   AF-A0A7C6NI14-F1
#
_cell.length_a   1.000
_cell.length_b   1.000
_cell.length_c   1.000
_cell.angle_alpha   90.00
_cell.angle_beta   90.00
_cell.angle_gamma   90.00
#
_symmetry.space_group_name_H-M   'P 1'
#
loop_
_entity.id
_entity.type
_entity.pdbx_description
1 polymer ?
#
loop_
_entity_poly.entity_id
_entity_poly.type
_entity_poly.pdbx_seq_one_letter_code
_entity_poly.pdbx_strand_id
1 'polypeptide(L)'
;MGILNFLKKLFPTAQNTNIITIYLRDKKCKERIKVLARKSYDIHTLYEEEGEAAYRLSKVVVCNNCYNKIYLTLDFDRNYNIIKEEVKGGDIISEEEYNKEENGSD
;
A
#
# COMPACT_ATOMS: atom_id res chain seq x y z
N MET A 1 0.35 -20.70 13.08
CA MET A 1 -0.26 -20.64 11.74
C MET A 1 -0.52 -19.20 11.39
N GLY A 2 -0.10 -18.68 10.23
CA GLY A 2 -0.71 -17.45 9.72
C GLY A 2 0.11 -16.53 8.81
N ILE A 3 1.43 -16.65 8.71
CA ILE A 3 2.22 -15.72 7.84
C ILE A 3 1.89 -15.93 6.35
N LEU A 4 1.52 -17.17 5.98
CA LEU A 4 1.23 -17.56 4.59
C LEU A 4 -0.14 -17.09 4.06
N ASN A 5 -1.04 -16.60 4.91
CA ASN A 5 -2.34 -16.05 4.46
C ASN A 5 -2.28 -14.56 4.12
N PHE A 6 -1.21 -13.86 4.51
CA PHE A 6 -1.03 -12.44 4.19
C PHE A 6 -0.51 -12.25 2.75
N LEU A 7 0.39 -13.12 2.29
CA LEU A 7 0.95 -13.07 0.94
C LEU A 7 -0.10 -13.30 -0.16
N LYS A 8 -1.19 -14.03 0.12
CA LYS A 8 -2.30 -14.22 -0.84
C LYS A 8 -3.22 -13.00 -0.97
N LYS A 9 -3.18 -12.06 -0.01
CA LYS A 9 -4.05 -10.86 0.00
C LYS A 9 -3.44 -9.66 -0.73
N LEU A 10 -2.21 -9.78 -1.20
CA LEU A 10 -1.48 -8.76 -1.95
C LEU A 10 -1.43 -9.02 -3.46
N PHE A 11 -2.21 -9.99 -3.98
CA PHE A 11 -2.29 -10.19 -5.43
C PHE A 11 -3.25 -9.17 -6.05
N PRO A 12 -2.76 -8.24 -6.89
CA PRO A 12 -3.63 -7.54 -7.80
C PRO A 12 -4.17 -8.56 -8.80
N THR A 13 -5.49 -8.68 -8.89
CA THR A 13 -6.14 -9.35 -10.01
C THR A 13 -5.60 -8.72 -11.30
N ALA A 14 -4.95 -9.55 -12.10
CA ALA A 14 -4.36 -9.18 -13.38
C ALA A 14 -5.45 -8.66 -14.33
N GLN A 15 -5.67 -7.36 -14.30
CA GLN A 15 -6.19 -6.58 -15.42
C GLN A 15 -5.20 -5.43 -15.61
N ASN A 16 -4.82 -5.18 -16.87
CA ASN A 16 -3.89 -4.13 -17.31
C ASN A 16 -4.32 -2.73 -16.82
N THR A 17 -4.11 -2.46 -15.53
CA THR A 17 -4.42 -1.18 -14.91
C THR A 17 -3.11 -0.47 -14.67
N ASN A 18 -3.00 0.76 -15.20
CA ASN A 18 -1.90 1.67 -14.94
C ASN A 18 -1.91 2.21 -13.50
N ILE A 19 -2.74 1.64 -12.61
CA ILE A 19 -2.99 2.11 -11.25
C ILE A 19 -2.77 0.94 -10.29
N ILE A 20 -1.98 1.18 -9.24
CA ILE A 20 -1.87 0.33 -8.07
C ILE A 20 -2.70 0.98 -6.96
N THR A 21 -3.60 0.20 -6.35
CA THR A 21 -4.40 0.65 -5.21
C THR A 21 -3.75 0.16 -3.93
N ILE A 22 -3.52 1.07 -2.98
CA ILE A 22 -2.97 0.77 -1.66
C ILE A 22 -3.98 1.22 -0.62
N TYR A 23 -4.27 0.35 0.34
CA TYR A 23 -5.16 0.66 1.45
C TYR A 23 -4.34 0.82 2.72
N LEU A 24 -4.54 1.93 3.42
CA LEU A 24 -3.83 2.28 4.64
C LEU A 24 -4.81 2.46 5.80
N ARG A 25 -4.34 2.23 7.02
CA ARG A 25 -5.00 2.64 8.26
C ARG A 25 -4.10 3.61 8.99
N ASP A 26 -4.64 4.78 9.32
CA ASP A 26 -3.94 5.79 10.10
C ASP A 26 -3.70 5.31 11.55
N LYS A 27 -2.47 5.41 12.05
CA LYS A 27 -2.15 4.87 13.38
C LYS A 27 -2.75 5.74 14.51
N LYS A 28 -2.98 7.04 14.26
CA LYS A 28 -3.43 8.02 15.25
C LYS A 28 -4.96 7.99 15.41
N CYS A 29 -5.71 8.14 14.32
CA CYS A 29 -7.18 8.25 14.35
C CYS A 29 -7.93 7.04 13.78
N LYS A 30 -7.21 6.02 13.29
CA LYS A 30 -7.78 4.78 12.71
C LYS A 30 -8.55 4.94 11.39
N GLU A 31 -8.58 6.16 10.84
CA GLU A 31 -9.10 6.43 9.51
C GLU A 31 -8.51 5.47 8.46
N ARG A 32 -9.36 4.97 7.57
CA ARG A 32 -8.97 4.08 6.48
C ARG A 32 -8.86 4.88 5.20
N ILE A 33 -7.72 4.76 4.53
CA ILE A 33 -7.36 5.64 3.40
C ILE A 33 -7.08 4.78 2.17
N LYS A 34 -7.75 5.08 1.06
CA LYS A 34 -7.46 4.50 -0.25
C LYS A 34 -6.51 5.41 -1.03
N VAL A 35 -5.35 4.89 -1.40
CA VAL A 35 -4.35 5.58 -2.21
C VAL A 35 -4.32 4.96 -3.60
N LEU A 36 -4.43 5.79 -4.62
CA LEU A 36 -4.25 5.40 -6.02
C LEU A 36 -2.88 5.89 -6.48
N ALA A 37 -2.02 4.98 -6.91
CA ALA A 37 -0.69 5.28 -7.44
C ALA A 37 -0.62 4.88 -8.92
N ARG A 38 -0.28 5.81 -9.81
CA ARG A 38 -0.13 5.53 -11.24
C ARG A 38 1.28 5.02 -11.52
N LYS A 39 1.39 3.87 -12.21
CA LYS A 39 2.68 3.26 -12.60
C LYS A 39 3.58 4.22 -13.39
N SER A 40 2.98 5.10 -14.19
CA SER A 40 3.72 6.03 -15.06
C SER A 40 4.25 7.28 -14.37
N TYR A 41 3.81 7.60 -13.14
CA TYR A 41 4.14 8.88 -12.49
C TYR A 41 4.52 8.73 -11.01
N ASP A 42 3.81 7.90 -10.26
CA ASP A 42 4.06 7.72 -8.82
C ASP A 42 5.16 6.66 -8.55
N ILE A 43 5.49 5.83 -9.54
CA ILE A 43 6.40 4.70 -9.37
C ILE A 43 7.67 4.92 -10.20
N HIS A 44 8.82 4.79 -9.55
CA HIS A 44 10.13 5.01 -10.16
C HIS A 44 10.83 3.68 -10.44
N THR A 45 11.48 3.58 -11.59
CA THR A 45 12.41 2.48 -11.88
C THR A 45 13.65 2.60 -11.01
N LEU A 46 14.05 1.50 -10.39
CA LEU A 46 15.34 1.37 -9.72
C LEU A 46 16.34 0.78 -10.72
N TYR A 47 17.46 1.46 -10.92
CA TYR A 47 18.56 0.99 -11.77
C TYR A 47 19.64 0.40 -10.88
N GLU A 48 19.35 -0.72 -10.22
CA GLU A 48 20.33 -1.49 -9.47
C GLU A 48 20.76 -2.68 -10.35
N GLU A 49 22.07 -2.85 -10.56
CA GLU A 49 22.62 -3.90 -11.44
C GLU A 49 22.34 -5.31 -10.90
N GLU A 50 22.28 -5.45 -9.58
CA GLU A 50 21.95 -6.67 -8.86
C GLU A 50 20.95 -6.33 -7.73
N GLY A 51 19.68 -6.69 -7.92
CA GLY A 51 18.64 -6.45 -6.92
C GLY A 51 17.31 -7.08 -7.31
N GLU A 52 16.55 -7.55 -6.31
CA GLU A 52 15.19 -8.07 -6.51
C GLU A 52 14.19 -6.94 -6.80
N ALA A 53 14.50 -5.72 -6.37
CA ALA A 53 13.67 -4.53 -6.55
C ALA A 53 13.88 -3.89 -7.93
N ALA A 54 12.81 -3.85 -8.73
CA ALA A 54 12.80 -3.20 -10.03
C ALA A 54 12.16 -1.80 -9.98
N TYR A 55 11.22 -1.60 -9.05
CA TYR A 55 10.48 -0.34 -8.94
C TYR A 55 10.29 0.09 -7.49
N ARG A 56 10.11 1.40 -7.27
CA ARG A 56 9.83 1.99 -5.96
C ARG A 56 8.72 3.03 -6.02
N LEU A 57 7.78 2.94 -5.10
CA LEU A 57 6.86 4.02 -4.73
C LEU A 57 7.37 4.67 -3.44
N SER A 58 7.48 5.99 -3.40
CA SER A 58 7.72 6.74 -2.17
C SER A 58 6.71 7.88 -2.05
N LYS A 59 5.89 7.86 -1.00
CA LYS A 59 4.77 8.80 -0.85
C LYS A 59 4.58 9.20 0.61
N VAL A 60 4.18 10.45 0.82
CA VAL A 60 3.66 10.94 2.10
C VAL A 60 2.16 11.13 1.95
N VAL A 61 1.39 10.33 2.68
CA VAL A 61 -0.07 10.40 2.71
C VAL A 61 -0.48 11.19 3.95
N VAL A 62 -1.29 12.22 3.76
CA VAL A 62 -1.83 13.01 4.87
C VAL A 62 -3.25 12.53 5.14
N CYS A 63 -3.51 12.09 6.38
CA CYS A 63 -4.84 11.70 6.80
C CYS A 63 -5.78 12.92 6.81
N ASN A 64 -6.96 12.80 6.18
CA ASN A 64 -7.93 13.90 6.12
C ASN A 64 -8.56 14.24 7.47
N ASN A 65 -8.65 13.26 8.40
CA ASN A 65 -9.31 13.44 9.68
C ASN A 65 -8.39 14.10 10.73
N CYS A 66 -7.17 13.59 10.91
CA CYS A 66 -6.28 14.03 11.99
C CYS A 66 -4.95 14.65 11.55
N TYR A 67 -4.78 14.87 10.23
CA TYR A 67 -3.60 15.43 9.58
C TYR A 67 -2.27 14.72 9.89
N ASN A 68 -2.34 13.50 10.42
CA ASN A 68 -1.17 12.66 10.60
C ASN A 68 -0.54 12.32 9.25
N LYS A 69 0.79 12.26 9.22
CA LYS A 69 1.57 11.91 8.03
C LYS A 69 1.91 10.43 8.09
N ILE A 70 1.53 9.71 7.04
CA ILE A 70 1.92 8.33 6.81
C ILE A 70 3.00 8.34 5.73
N TYR A 71 4.22 7.96 6.10
CA TYR A 71 5.33 7.79 5.16
C TYR A 71 5.29 6.36 4.63
N LEU A 72 5.13 6.22 3.33
CA LEU A 72 4.99 4.94 2.64
C LEU A 72 6.11 4.78 1.62
N THR A 73 6.89 3.72 1.76
CA THR A 73 7.84 3.26 0.73
C THR A 73 7.54 1.81 0.41
N LEU A 74 7.30 1.51 -0.88
CA LEU A 74 7.08 0.17 -1.39
C LEU A 74 8.10 -0.14 -2.48
N ASP A 75 8.76 -1.29 -2.39
CA ASP A 75 9.57 -1.83 -3.47
C ASP A 75 8.84 -2.97 -4.14
N PHE A 76 8.94 -3.00 -5.47
CA PHE A 76 8.28 -4.00 -6.30
C PHE A 76 9.28 -4.76 -7.16
N ASP A 77 8.98 -6.02 -7.44
CA ASP A 77 9.65 -6.79 -8.49
C ASP A 77 9.21 -6.32 -9.90
N ARG A 78 9.77 -6.94 -10.96
CA ARG A 78 9.43 -6.62 -12.36
C ARG A 78 7.96 -6.86 -12.72
N ASN A 79 7.26 -7.69 -11.95
CA ASN A 79 5.84 -8.01 -12.13
C ASN A 79 4.93 -7.12 -11.26
N TYR A 80 5.48 -6.11 -10.58
CA TYR A 80 4.77 -5.27 -9.62
C TYR A 80 4.25 -6.00 -8.37
N ASN A 81 4.85 -7.13 -7.99
CA ASN A 81 4.61 -7.72 -6.69
C ASN A 81 5.40 -6.92 -5.65
N ILE A 82 4.77 -6.60 -4.52
CA ILE A 82 5.46 -5.94 -3.40
C ILE A 82 6.45 -6.94 -2.78
N ILE A 83 7.71 -6.55 -2.69
CA ILE A 83 8.78 -7.35 -2.08
C ILE A 83 9.33 -6.70 -0.80
N LYS A 84 9.07 -5.40 -0.60
CA LYS A 84 9.44 -4.68 0.61
C LYS A 84 8.43 -3.58 0.93
N GLU A 85 8.10 -3.47 2.21
CA GLU A 85 7.17 -2.49 2.75
C GLU A 85 7.82 -1.72 3.91
N GLU A 86 7.86 -0.40 3.80
CA GLU A 86 8.20 0.48 4.92
C GLU A 86 7.07 1.50 5.12
N VAL A 87 6.43 1.42 6.28
CA VAL A 87 5.32 2.32 6.64
C VAL A 87 5.58 2.93 8.01
N LYS A 88 5.52 4.26 8.10
CA LYS A 88 5.60 5.00 9.37
C LYS A 88 4.38 5.88 9.53
N GLY A 89 3.75 5.83 10.70
CA GLY A 89 2.54 6.61 11.00
C GLY A 89 1.23 5.94 10.62
N GLY A 90 1.27 4.73 10.02
CA GLY A 90 0.10 3.94 9.65
C GLY A 90 0.45 2.47 9.42
N ASP A 91 -0.52 1.70 8.98
CA ASP A 91 -0.38 0.29 8.57
C ASP A 91 -0.96 0.11 7.17
N ILE A 92 -0.41 -0.80 6.35
CA ILE A 92 -1.11 -1.30 5.15
C ILE A 92 -2.17 -2.29 5.60
N ILE A 93 -3.36 -2.19 5.01
CA ILE A 93 -4.50 -3.09 5.27
C ILE A 93 -4.97 -3.71 3.96
N SER A 94 -5.74 -4.79 4.05
CA SER A 94 -6.39 -5.38 2.87
C SER A 94 -7.59 -4.54 2.39
N GLU A 95 -7.98 -4.73 1.13
CA GLU A 95 -9.21 -4.15 0.59
C GLU A 95 -10.45 -4.56 1.40
N GLU A 96 -10.50 -5.82 1.85
CA GLU A 96 -11.55 -6.32 2.72
C GLU A 96 -11.64 -5.50 4.02
N GLU A 97 -10.50 -5.23 4.67
CA GLU A 97 -10.46 -4.41 5.88
C GLU A 97 -10.84 -2.95 5.62
N TYR A 98 -10.49 -2.42 4.45
CA TYR A 98 -10.92 -1.08 4.03
C TYR A 98 -12.44 -1.00 3.85
N ASN A 99 -13.07 -2.03 3.28
CA ASN A 99 -14.50 -2.03 2.96
C ASN A 99 -15.41 -2.46 4.13
N LYS A 100 -14.88 -2.91 5.28
CA LYS A 100 -15.73 -3.24 6.43
C LYS A 100 -16.55 -2.02 6.88
N GLU A 101 -17.85 -2.16 7.11
CA GLU A 101 -18.62 -1.07 7.73
C GLU A 101 -18.14 -0.88 9.17
N GLU A 102 -18.01 0.38 9.62
CA GLU A 102 -17.95 0.64 11.05
C GLU A 102 -19.33 0.34 11.60
N ASN A 103 -19.52 -0.85 12.16
CA ASN A 103 -20.69 -1.14 12.97
C ASN A 103 -20.63 -0.24 14.20
N GLY A 104 -21.17 0.98 14.08
CA GLY A 104 -21.47 1.86 15.19
C GLY A 104 -22.38 1.10 16.15
N SER A 105 -21.81 0.70 17.28
CA SER A 105 -22.56 0.24 18.44
C SER A 105 -22.90 1.49 19.24
N ASP A 106 -24.08 2.05 19.01
CA ASP A 106 -24.79 2.92 19.95
C ASP A 106 -26.20 2.33 20.16
#